data_AF-A0A7D8UE44-F1
#
_entry.id   AF-A0A7D8UE44-F1
#
_cell.length_a   1.000
_cell.length_b   1.000
_cell.length_c   1.000
_cell.angle_alpha   90.00
_cell.angle_beta   90.00
_cell.angle_gamma   90.00
#
_symmetry.space_group_name_H-M   'P 1'
#
loop_
_entity.id
_entity.type
_entity.pdbx_description
1 polymer ?
#
loop_
_entity_poly.entity_id
_entity_poly.type
_entity_poly.pdbx_seq_one_letter_code
_entity_poly.pdbx_strand_id
1 'polypeptide(L)'
;MQTASGSELSRMENGRWQPGPVTVVVSGNRPQETIAKQSLRYVGIDGRLSDLGDGRPAELVPLISDRWGSHFSWNGTGPMPEDQRRRLSDIVAQTKAAGQQLRFWATPESVALWTELADAGVDLIGTDELERLARFLESRRE
;
A
#
# COMPACT_ATOMS: atom_id res chain seq x y z
N MET A 1 27.07 -29.75 6.39
CA MET A 1 26.39 -29.06 5.28
C MET A 1 25.66 -27.87 5.89
N GLN A 2 26.25 -26.67 5.79
CA GLN A 2 25.67 -25.46 6.38
C GLN A 2 24.71 -24.91 5.34
N THR A 3 23.40 -25.08 5.54
CA THR A 3 22.40 -24.39 4.73
C THR A 3 22.63 -22.90 4.97
N ALA A 4 22.96 -22.16 3.92
CA ALA A 4 22.96 -20.71 3.99
C ALA A 4 21.56 -20.28 4.43
N SER A 5 21.40 -19.91 5.70
CA SER A 5 20.16 -19.36 6.20
C SER A 5 19.98 -18.02 5.51
N GLY A 6 19.18 -18.00 4.44
CA GLY A 6 18.72 -16.73 3.87
C GLY A 6 18.10 -15.88 4.98
N SER A 7 18.31 -14.57 4.91
CA SER A 7 17.67 -13.67 5.87
C SER A 7 16.15 -13.75 5.71
N GLU A 8 15.41 -13.77 6.82
CA GLU A 8 13.94 -13.73 6.81
C GLU A 8 13.40 -12.37 6.36
N LEU A 9 14.22 -11.32 6.40
CA LEU A 9 13.82 -9.96 6.04
C LEU A 9 14.37 -9.57 4.68
N SER A 10 13.51 -8.93 3.88
CA SER A 10 13.93 -8.17 2.72
C SER A 10 14.83 -7.01 3.14
N ARG A 11 15.91 -6.75 2.39
CA ARG A 11 16.87 -5.69 2.72
C ARG A 11 17.55 -5.10 1.50
N MET A 12 17.96 -3.84 1.61
CA MET A 12 18.97 -3.23 0.75
C MET A 12 20.35 -3.50 1.36
N GLU A 13 21.28 -4.01 0.57
CA GLU A 13 22.66 -4.27 0.99
C GLU A 13 23.60 -3.83 -0.14
N ASN A 14 24.43 -2.82 0.14
CA ASN A 14 25.40 -2.27 -0.81
C ASN A 14 24.76 -1.84 -2.15
N GLY A 15 23.59 -1.18 -2.08
CA GLY A 15 22.86 -0.71 -3.25
C GLY A 15 22.13 -1.80 -4.04
N ARG A 16 22.08 -3.04 -3.53
CA ARG A 16 21.31 -4.13 -4.13
C ARG A 16 20.17 -4.55 -3.22
N TRP A 17 19.00 -4.71 -3.80
CA TRP A 17 17.85 -5.29 -3.12
C TRP A 17 18.02 -6.81 -2.99
N GLN A 18 17.79 -7.31 -1.79
CA GLN A 18 17.80 -8.72 -1.42
C GLN A 18 16.41 -9.06 -0.88
N PRO A 19 15.54 -9.71 -1.68
CA PRO A 19 14.20 -10.04 -1.23
C PRO A 19 14.23 -11.14 -0.16
N GLY A 20 13.37 -10.99 0.85
CA GLY A 20 13.08 -12.00 1.87
C GLY A 20 11.57 -12.23 1.98
N PRO A 21 11.12 -13.21 2.77
CA PRO A 21 9.69 -13.48 2.96
C PRO A 21 8.95 -12.36 3.70
N VAL A 22 9.64 -11.52 4.46
CA VAL A 22 9.04 -10.41 5.22
C VAL A 22 9.65 -9.08 4.81
N THR A 23 8.81 -8.11 4.44
CA THR A 23 9.22 -6.71 4.21
C THR A 23 8.73 -5.85 5.37
N VAL A 24 9.66 -5.19 6.07
CA VAL A 24 9.32 -4.28 7.17
C VAL A 24 9.11 -2.87 6.61
N VAL A 25 8.04 -2.19 7.02
CA VAL A 25 7.69 -0.84 6.57
C VAL A 25 7.52 0.08 7.77
N VAL A 26 8.20 1.24 7.79
CA VAL A 26 8.08 2.24 8.85
C VAL A 26 6.97 3.22 8.51
N SER A 27 5.98 3.34 9.40
CA SER A 27 4.84 4.27 9.32
C SER A 27 4.94 5.42 10.32
N GLY A 28 4.05 6.41 10.23
CA GLY A 28 3.98 7.55 11.15
C GLY A 28 4.82 8.75 10.73
N ASN A 29 5.68 9.27 11.62
CA ASN A 29 6.68 10.28 11.29
C ASN A 29 7.96 9.57 10.82
N ARG A 30 8.14 9.43 9.50
CA ARG A 30 9.20 8.62 8.91
C ARG A 30 10.45 9.50 8.71
N PRO A 31 11.63 9.14 9.24
CA PRO A 31 12.88 9.84 8.94
C PRO A 31 13.39 9.44 7.55
N GLN A 32 12.68 9.88 6.50
CA GLN A 32 12.81 9.37 5.13
C GLN A 32 14.24 9.49 4.59
N GLU A 33 14.88 10.64 4.78
CA GLU A 33 16.27 10.86 4.37
C GLU A 33 17.25 9.94 5.09
N THR A 34 17.06 9.76 6.40
CA THR A 34 17.92 8.89 7.21
C THR A 34 17.81 7.46 6.72
N ILE A 35 16.57 6.99 6.46
CA ILE A 35 16.31 5.66 5.91
C ILE A 35 16.96 5.52 4.54
N ALA A 36 16.76 6.48 3.64
CA ALA A 36 17.27 6.43 2.26
C ALA A 36 18.82 6.39 2.18
N LYS A 37 19.53 6.98 3.15
CA LYS A 37 21.01 7.04 3.19
C LYS A 37 21.66 5.76 3.72
N GLN A 38 20.90 4.79 4.23
CA GLN A 38 21.45 3.55 4.78
C GLN A 38 21.94 2.59 3.68
N SER A 39 23.23 2.22 3.71
CA SER A 39 23.81 1.22 2.81
C SER A 39 23.36 -0.22 3.10
N LEU A 40 23.03 -0.49 4.37
CA LEU A 40 22.35 -1.69 4.84
C LEU A 40 21.02 -1.26 5.47
N ARG A 41 19.90 -1.60 4.84
CA ARG A 41 18.55 -1.15 5.23
C ARG A 41 17.56 -2.32 5.19
N TYR A 42 16.92 -2.59 6.33
CA TYR A 42 15.92 -3.65 6.47
C TYR A 42 14.47 -3.14 6.41
N VAL A 43 14.29 -1.83 6.22
CA VAL A 43 12.99 -1.17 6.33
C VAL A 43 12.68 -0.33 5.09
N GLY A 44 11.47 -0.44 4.56
CA GLY A 44 10.89 0.50 3.61
C GLY A 44 10.11 1.61 4.30
N ILE A 45 9.66 2.57 3.51
CA ILE A 45 8.87 3.73 3.96
C ILE A 45 7.40 3.51 3.57
N ASP A 46 6.52 3.74 4.53
CA ASP A 46 5.09 3.95 4.28
C ASP A 46 4.91 5.35 3.66
N GLY A 47 4.77 5.43 2.34
CA GLY A 47 4.62 6.68 1.58
C GLY A 47 3.21 7.28 1.67
N ARG A 48 3.06 8.52 1.20
CA ARG A 48 1.79 9.24 0.99
C ARG A 48 1.53 9.40 -0.49
N LEU A 49 0.31 9.81 -0.87
CA LEU A 49 0.03 10.04 -2.29
C LEU A 49 0.86 11.19 -2.89
N SER A 50 1.34 12.13 -2.07
CA SER A 50 2.31 13.15 -2.49
C SER A 50 3.70 12.59 -2.84
N ASP A 51 4.01 11.37 -2.41
CA ASP A 51 5.25 10.66 -2.69
C ASP A 51 5.17 9.88 -4.01
N LEU A 52 3.98 9.81 -4.63
CA LEU A 52 3.76 9.05 -5.85
C LEU A 52 4.34 9.79 -7.07
N GLY A 53 5.08 9.07 -7.91
CA GLY A 53 5.63 9.63 -9.15
C GLY A 53 6.88 10.50 -8.98
N ASP A 54 7.45 10.58 -7.78
CA ASP A 54 8.67 11.36 -7.53
C ASP A 54 9.99 10.66 -7.88
N GLY A 55 9.89 9.46 -8.48
CA GLY A 55 11.01 8.66 -8.94
C GLY A 55 11.67 7.80 -7.87
N ARG A 56 11.18 7.80 -6.63
CA ARG A 56 11.70 6.87 -5.61
C ARG A 56 11.35 5.42 -5.95
N PRO A 57 12.31 4.51 -5.76
CA PRO A 57 12.11 3.10 -6.09
C PRO A 57 11.20 2.41 -5.06
N ALA A 58 10.46 1.38 -5.49
CA ALA A 58 9.57 0.60 -4.63
C ALA A 58 10.30 -0.07 -3.47
N GLU A 59 11.58 -0.38 -3.60
CA GLU A 59 12.38 -0.93 -2.50
C GLU A 59 12.57 0.09 -1.37
N LEU A 60 12.53 1.39 -1.66
CA LEU A 60 12.58 2.46 -0.66
C LEU A 60 11.18 2.80 -0.14
N VAL A 61 10.19 2.91 -1.02
CA VAL A 61 8.80 3.23 -0.69
C VAL A 61 7.89 2.10 -1.18
N PRO A 62 7.84 0.95 -0.50
CA PRO A 62 7.10 -0.22 -0.99
C PRO A 62 5.58 -0.08 -0.87
N LEU A 63 5.12 0.83 -0.03
CA LEU A 63 3.70 1.06 0.24
C LEU A 63 3.40 2.55 0.09
N ILE A 64 2.34 2.88 -0.63
CA ILE A 64 1.66 4.17 -0.60
C ILE A 64 0.40 4.00 0.24
N SER A 65 0.30 4.72 1.35
CA SER A 65 -0.82 4.64 2.29
C SER A 65 -1.28 6.03 2.70
N ASP A 66 -2.51 6.40 2.41
CA ASP A 66 -3.02 7.74 2.73
C ASP A 66 -4.46 7.76 3.25
N ARG A 67 -4.84 8.87 3.87
CA ARG A 67 -6.18 9.06 4.42
C ARG A 67 -7.19 9.12 3.28
N TRP A 68 -8.22 8.30 3.32
CA TRP A 68 -9.31 8.36 2.34
C TRP A 68 -9.89 9.77 2.19
N GLY A 69 -10.30 10.37 3.32
CA GLY A 69 -10.93 11.69 3.37
C GLY A 69 -10.05 12.87 2.93
N SER A 70 -8.73 12.67 2.73
CA SER A 70 -7.87 13.72 2.15
C SER A 70 -7.99 13.78 0.62
N HIS A 71 -8.51 12.73 -0.01
CA HIS A 71 -8.53 12.58 -1.47
C HIS A 71 -9.93 12.37 -2.04
N PHE A 72 -10.85 11.86 -1.21
CA PHE A 72 -12.20 11.49 -1.60
C PHE A 72 -13.21 12.02 -0.60
N SER A 73 -14.35 12.49 -1.11
CA SER A 73 -15.49 12.94 -0.30
C SER A 73 -16.60 11.88 -0.24
N TRP A 74 -16.55 10.86 -1.10
CA TRP A 74 -17.54 9.78 -1.09
C TRP A 74 -17.43 8.95 0.19
N ASN A 75 -18.57 8.70 0.82
CA ASN A 75 -18.68 8.08 2.14
C ASN A 75 -19.13 6.61 2.09
N GLY A 76 -19.08 5.97 0.91
CA GLY A 76 -19.54 4.60 0.74
C GLY A 76 -21.06 4.42 0.65
N THR A 77 -21.84 5.52 0.53
CA THR A 77 -23.29 5.46 0.34
C THR A 77 -23.67 5.76 -1.10
N GLY A 78 -24.54 4.91 -1.67
CA GLY A 78 -24.94 5.02 -3.08
C GLY A 78 -23.78 4.80 -4.07
N PRO A 79 -23.99 5.08 -5.36
CA PRO A 79 -22.94 4.97 -6.35
C PRO A 79 -21.78 5.94 -6.09
N MET A 80 -20.53 5.48 -6.25
CA MET A 80 -19.37 6.37 -6.21
C MET A 80 -19.44 7.39 -7.37
N PRO A 81 -19.21 8.70 -7.10
CA PRO A 81 -19.13 9.72 -8.14
C PRO A 81 -18.06 9.38 -9.19
N GLU A 82 -18.39 9.59 -10.47
CA GLU A 82 -17.55 9.14 -11.59
C GLU A 82 -16.17 9.81 -11.62
N ASP A 83 -16.09 11.09 -11.24
CA ASP A 83 -14.85 11.83 -11.11
C ASP A 83 -13.94 11.24 -10.03
N GLN A 84 -14.51 10.84 -8.90
CA GLN A 84 -13.79 10.16 -7.83
C GLN A 84 -13.37 8.75 -8.26
N ARG A 85 -14.21 8.01 -8.99
CA ARG A 85 -13.84 6.68 -9.51
C ARG A 85 -12.66 6.77 -10.50
N ARG A 86 -12.68 7.75 -11.40
CA ARG A 86 -11.54 8.01 -12.31
C ARG A 86 -10.27 8.33 -11.53
N ARG A 87 -10.35 9.20 -10.53
CA ARG A 87 -9.21 9.51 -9.66
C ARG A 87 -8.64 8.28 -8.95
N LEU A 88 -9.50 7.41 -8.43
CA LEU A 88 -9.06 6.15 -7.81
C LEU A 88 -8.32 5.26 -8.82
N SER A 89 -8.87 5.10 -10.02
CA SER A 89 -8.24 4.35 -11.11
C SER A 89 -6.86 4.92 -11.49
N ASP A 90 -6.74 6.25 -11.59
CA ASP A 90 -5.47 6.91 -11.92
C ASP A 90 -4.41 6.69 -10.85
N ILE A 91 -4.80 6.75 -9.57
CA ILE A 91 -3.91 6.47 -8.44
C ILE A 91 -3.43 5.01 -8.51
N VAL A 92 -4.35 4.05 -8.67
CA VAL A 92 -3.98 2.63 -8.77
C VAL A 92 -3.02 2.40 -9.94
N ALA A 93 -3.30 2.96 -11.11
CA ALA A 93 -2.45 2.81 -12.29
C ALA A 93 -1.04 3.35 -12.04
N GLN A 94 -0.91 4.52 -11.43
CA GLN A 94 0.38 5.12 -11.08
C GLN A 94 1.14 4.29 -10.03
N THR A 95 0.48 3.84 -8.98
CA THR A 95 1.10 3.03 -7.92
C THR A 95 1.59 1.68 -8.46
N LYS A 96 0.79 1.05 -9.32
CA LYS A 96 1.16 -0.19 -10.01
C LYS A 96 2.33 0.00 -10.97
N ALA A 97 2.35 1.11 -11.73
CA ALA A 97 3.47 1.43 -12.62
C ALA A 97 4.77 1.69 -11.85
N ALA A 98 4.68 2.20 -10.62
CA ALA A 98 5.81 2.38 -9.72
C ALA A 98 6.24 1.09 -8.99
N GLY A 99 5.52 -0.02 -9.14
CA GLY A 99 5.80 -1.28 -8.45
C GLY A 99 5.52 -1.24 -6.94
N GLN A 100 4.70 -0.28 -6.50
CA GLN A 100 4.35 -0.07 -5.10
C GLN A 100 3.00 -0.71 -4.79
N GLN A 101 2.72 -0.97 -3.51
CA GLN A 101 1.40 -1.35 -3.04
C GLN A 101 0.59 -0.11 -2.65
N LEU A 102 -0.73 -0.17 -2.77
CA LEU A 102 -1.65 0.89 -2.37
C LEU A 102 -2.54 0.47 -1.19
N ARG A 103 -2.71 1.41 -0.26
CA ARG A 103 -3.69 1.32 0.84
C ARG A 103 -4.37 2.67 1.07
N PHE A 104 -5.64 2.64 1.46
CA PHE A 104 -6.29 3.78 2.10
C PHE A 104 -6.63 3.45 3.56
N TRP A 105 -6.52 4.46 4.44
CA TRP A 105 -6.92 4.36 5.85
C TRP A 105 -7.96 5.42 6.22
N ALA A 106 -8.64 5.24 7.35
CA ALA A 106 -9.84 5.99 7.73
C ALA A 106 -10.90 5.99 6.61
N THR A 107 -11.09 4.81 6.03
CA THR A 107 -12.06 4.47 5.00
C THR A 107 -13.45 4.27 5.62
N PRO A 108 -14.54 4.64 4.92
CA PRO A 108 -15.88 4.22 5.34
C PRO A 108 -16.04 2.69 5.49
N GLU A 109 -16.61 2.22 6.60
CA GLU A 109 -16.82 0.79 6.86
C GLU A 109 -18.06 0.24 6.13
N SER A 110 -17.95 0.10 4.81
CA SER A 110 -19.05 -0.31 3.95
C SER A 110 -18.62 -1.28 2.86
N VAL A 111 -19.51 -2.23 2.55
CA VAL A 111 -19.36 -3.17 1.43
C VAL A 111 -19.23 -2.44 0.09
N ALA A 112 -19.94 -1.31 -0.09
CA ALA A 112 -19.84 -0.51 -1.30
C ALA A 112 -18.43 0.06 -1.49
N LEU A 113 -17.82 0.62 -0.44
CA LEU A 113 -16.44 1.09 -0.50
C LEU A 113 -15.47 -0.07 -0.77
N TRP A 114 -15.57 -1.17 -0.03
CA TRP A 114 -14.67 -2.32 -0.22
C TRP A 114 -14.80 -2.90 -1.64
N THR A 115 -16.00 -2.84 -2.23
CA THR A 115 -16.23 -3.21 -3.62
C THR A 115 -15.48 -2.31 -4.58
N GLU A 116 -15.62 -0.98 -4.47
CA GLU A 116 -14.91 -0.05 -5.36
C GLU A 116 -13.38 -0.14 -5.19
N LEU A 117 -12.87 -0.33 -3.96
CA LEU A 117 -11.43 -0.53 -3.73
C LEU A 117 -10.93 -1.84 -4.35
N ALA A 118 -11.66 -2.94 -4.16
CA ALA A 118 -11.29 -4.25 -4.72
C ALA A 118 -11.37 -4.24 -6.26
N ASP A 119 -12.44 -3.69 -6.82
CA ASP A 119 -12.66 -3.60 -8.27
C ASP A 119 -11.62 -2.72 -8.95
N ALA A 120 -11.22 -1.62 -8.29
CA ALA A 120 -10.15 -0.75 -8.78
C ALA A 120 -8.76 -1.39 -8.70
N GLY A 121 -8.58 -2.46 -7.91
CA GLY A 121 -7.31 -3.16 -7.75
C GLY A 121 -6.40 -2.56 -6.66
N VAL A 122 -6.97 -1.99 -5.61
CA VAL A 122 -6.22 -1.57 -4.42
C VAL A 122 -5.67 -2.80 -3.69
N ASP A 123 -4.37 -2.81 -3.37
CA ASP A 123 -3.69 -3.99 -2.83
C ASP A 123 -4.11 -4.34 -1.39
N LEU A 124 -4.30 -3.33 -0.54
CA LEU A 124 -4.59 -3.51 0.87
C LEU A 124 -5.84 -2.69 1.28
N ILE A 125 -6.87 -3.38 1.77
CA ILE A 125 -8.08 -2.74 2.30
C ILE A 125 -7.91 -2.54 3.81
N GLY A 126 -7.88 -1.28 4.25
CA GLY A 126 -7.94 -0.93 5.67
C GLY A 126 -9.36 -1.02 6.20
N THR A 127 -9.54 -1.71 7.33
CA THR A 127 -10.81 -1.81 8.05
C THR A 127 -10.54 -2.09 9.54
N ASP A 128 -11.46 -1.64 10.39
CA ASP A 128 -11.55 -2.07 11.79
C ASP A 128 -12.52 -3.27 11.97
N GLU A 129 -13.23 -3.68 10.91
CA GLU A 129 -14.22 -4.78 10.89
C GLU A 129 -13.67 -6.05 10.18
N LEU A 130 -12.54 -6.57 10.65
CA LEU A 130 -11.79 -7.66 9.99
C LEU A 130 -12.63 -8.90 9.64
N GLU A 131 -13.51 -9.36 10.53
CA GLU A 131 -14.36 -10.53 10.27
C GLU A 131 -15.38 -10.28 9.15
N ARG A 132 -15.91 -9.05 9.08
CA ARG A 132 -16.89 -8.69 8.05
C ARG A 132 -16.20 -8.52 6.70
N LEU A 133 -15.01 -7.94 6.68
CA LEU A 133 -14.19 -7.87 5.48
C LEU A 133 -13.80 -9.28 5.00
N ALA A 134 -13.43 -10.20 5.91
CA ALA A 134 -13.11 -11.58 5.55
C ALA A 134 -14.28 -12.26 4.83
N ARG A 135 -15.49 -12.22 5.42
CA ARG A 135 -16.70 -12.77 4.78
C ARG A 135 -17.00 -12.14 3.42
N PHE A 136 -16.83 -10.82 3.31
CA PHE A 136 -17.00 -10.11 2.04
C PHE A 136 -16.01 -10.60 0.98
N LEU A 137 -14.71 -10.71 1.31
CA LEU A 137 -13.68 -11.16 0.38
C LEU A 137 -13.85 -12.64 -0.01
N GLU A 138 -14.31 -13.48 0.91
CA GLU A 138 -14.67 -14.88 0.63
C GLU A 138 -15.81 -14.97 -0.38
N SER A 139 -16.91 -14.22 -0.16
CA SER A 139 -18.05 -14.21 -1.10
C SER A 139 -17.73 -13.68 -2.50
N ARG A 140 -16.57 -13.04 -2.68
CA ARG A 140 -16.10 -12.52 -3.96
C ARG A 140 -15.23 -13.50 -4.75
N ARG A 141 -14.82 -14.61 -4.15
CA ARG A 141 -14.01 -15.66 -4.79
C ARG A 141 -14.86 -16.80 -5.35
N GLU A 142 -16.12 -16.88 -4.93
CA GLU A 142 -17.14 -17.81 -5.42
C GLU A 142 -17.71 -17.34 -6.76
#